data_AF-A0A2N8BX42-F1
#
_entry.id   AF-A0A2N8BX42-F1
#
_cell.length_a   1.000
_cell.length_b   1.000
_cell.length_c   1.000
_cell.angle_alpha   90.00
_cell.angle_beta   90.00
_cell.angle_gamma   90.00
#
_symmetry.space_group_name_H-M   'P 1'
#
loop_
_entity.id
_entity.type
_entity.pdbx_description
1 polymer ?
#
loop_
_entity_poly.entity_id
_entity_poly.type
_entity_poly.pdbx_seq_one_letter_code
_entity_poly.pdbx_strand_id
1 'polypeptide(L)' 'MQFLWLLFASRRKYRYFAQLDSNQCCLAFKHCRVPPEGDGWVEIEEIRLNWLHQPLPASARLSPRNAHARLHAV' A
#
# COMPACT_ATOMS: atom_id res chain seq x y z
N MET A 1 -4.06 33.83 -3.72
CA MET A 1 -4.22 33.16 -5.04
C MET A 1 -3.40 31.87 -5.09
N GLN A 2 -3.83 30.80 -4.40
CA GLN A 2 -3.10 29.51 -4.32
C GLN A 2 -3.82 28.36 -5.05
N PHE A 3 -4.93 28.65 -5.74
CA PHE A 3 -5.80 27.63 -6.36
C PHE A 3 -5.11 26.80 -7.45
N LEU A 4 -4.11 27.37 -8.14
CA LEU A 4 -3.37 26.68 -9.20
C LEU A 4 -2.36 25.64 -8.65
N TRP A 5 -1.99 25.72 -7.37
CA TRP A 5 -0.99 24.81 -6.79
C TRP A 5 -1.54 23.39 -6.60
N LEU A 6 -2.85 23.25 -6.44
CA LEU A 6 -3.54 21.95 -6.40
C LEU A 6 -3.42 21.16 -7.71
N LEU A 7 -3.18 21.83 -8.84
CA LEU A 7 -2.98 21.17 -10.14
C LEU A 7 -1.60 20.49 -10.22
N PHE A 8 -0.60 21.02 -9.51
CA PHE A 8 0.74 20.46 -9.42
C PHE A 8 0.95 19.58 -8.18
N ALA A 9 -0.04 19.51 -7.28
CA ALA A 9 -0.01 18.57 -6.18
C ALA A 9 -0.05 17.16 -6.78
N SER A 10 1.13 16.52 -6.83
CA SER A 10 1.31 15.12 -7.25
C SER A 10 0.17 14.31 -6.65
N ARG A 11 -0.75 13.86 -7.52
CA ARG A 11 -1.91 13.07 -7.09
C ARG A 11 -1.33 11.80 -6.48
N ARG A 12 -1.21 11.78 -5.15
CA ARG A 12 -0.72 10.62 -4.41
C ARG A 12 -1.60 9.45 -4.84
N LYS A 13 -1.03 8.57 -5.66
CA LYS A 13 -1.73 7.40 -6.19
C LYS A 13 -2.22 6.61 -4.99
N TYR A 14 -3.49 6.21 -5.02
CA TYR A 14 -4.00 5.32 -4.00
C TYR A 14 -3.22 4.00 -4.06
N ARG A 15 -2.97 3.41 -2.90
CA ARG A 15 -2.19 2.19 -2.73
C ARG A 15 -3.00 1.18 -1.96
N TYR A 16 -2.72 -0.08 -2.23
CA TYR A 16 -3.31 -1.18 -1.52
C TYR A 16 -2.38 -1.62 -0.41
N PHE A 17 -2.95 -1.89 0.75
CA PHE A 17 -2.24 -2.41 1.90
C PHE A 17 -2.96 -3.65 2.40
N ALA A 18 -2.19 -4.65 2.81
CA ALA A 18 -2.67 -5.81 3.55
C ALA A 18 -2.12 -5.74 4.97
N GLN A 19 -2.95 -6.06 5.96
CA GLN A 19 -2.51 -6.26 7.33
C GLN A 19 -2.14 -7.73 7.52
N LEU A 20 -0.96 -7.99 8.02
CA LEU A 20 -0.47 -9.33 8.36
C LEU A 20 -0.47 -9.54 9.86
N ASP A 21 -0.84 -10.75 10.28
CA ASP A 21 -0.58 -11.25 11.62
C ASP A 21 0.92 -11.58 11.80
N SER A 22 1.32 -11.80 13.05
CA SER A 22 2.56 -12.45 13.46
C SER A 22 2.90 -13.71 12.64
N ASN A 23 1.88 -14.48 12.26
CA ASN A 23 1.99 -15.68 11.43
C ASN A 23 2.08 -15.41 9.91
N GLN A 24 2.21 -14.14 9.49
CA GLN A 24 2.26 -13.71 8.08
C GLN A 24 0.97 -13.95 7.29
N CYS A 25 -0.13 -14.26 7.98
CA CYS A 25 -1.45 -14.43 7.39
C CYS A 25 -2.14 -13.08 7.19
N CYS A 26 -2.83 -12.90 6.06
CA CYS A 26 -3.55 -11.66 5.78
C CYS A 26 -4.85 -11.59 6.59
N LEU A 27 -4.99 -10.55 7.40
CA LEU A 27 -6.16 -10.30 8.22
C LEU A 27 -7.12 -9.31 7.57
N ALA A 28 -6.59 -8.27 6.93
CA ALA A 28 -7.40 -7.18 6.41
C ALA A 28 -6.75 -6.53 5.19
N PHE A 29 -7.57 -5.84 4.40
CA PHE A 29 -7.13 -5.02 3.26
C PHE A 29 -7.56 -3.58 3.44
N LYS A 30 -6.74 -2.65 2.96
CA LYS A 30 -7.04 -1.21 2.98
C LYS A 30 -6.56 -0.54 1.71
N HIS A 31 -7.42 0.29 1.12
CA HIS A 31 -7.08 1.12 -0.03
C HIS A 31 -6.95 2.57 0.43
N CYS A 32 -5.72 3.08 0.51
CA CYS A 32 -5.47 4.43 1.03
C CYS A 32 -4.23 5.06 0.40
N ARG A 33 -4.12 6.40 0.49
CA ARG A 33 -3.00 7.15 -0.08
C ARG A 33 -1.81 7.29 0.87
N VAL A 34 -2.04 7.02 2.16
CA VAL A 34 -1.09 7.21 3.25
C VAL A 34 -0.89 5.84 3.90
N PRO A 35 0.34 5.45 4.27
CA PRO A 35 0.56 4.23 5.03
C PRO A 35 -0.35 4.25 6.28
N PRO A 36 -1.17 3.21 6.48
CA PRO A 36 -2.02 3.14 7.66
C PRO A 36 -1.18 3.10 8.94
N GLU A 37 -1.67 3.78 9.97
CA GLU A 37 -1.10 3.69 11.32
C GLU A 37 -1.38 2.29 11.90
N GLY A 38 -0.34 1.70 12.50
CA GLY A 38 -0.37 0.38 13.10
C GLY A 38 0.70 -0.56 12.52
N ASP A 39 1.00 -1.62 13.25
CA ASP A 39 1.98 -2.62 12.86
C ASP A 39 1.38 -3.68 11.91
N GLY A 40 2.25 -4.31 11.12
CA GLY A 40 1.87 -5.43 10.24
C GLY A 40 1.27 -5.03 8.90
N TRP A 41 1.18 -3.73 8.58
CA TRP A 41 0.74 -3.30 7.26
C TRP A 41 1.85 -3.40 6.22
N VAL A 42 1.56 -4.10 5.13
CA VAL A 42 2.45 -4.23 3.97
C VAL A 42 1.75 -3.69 2.74
N GLU A 43 2.50 -2.98 1.89
CA GLU A 43 1.99 -2.48 0.61
C GLU A 43 1.92 -3.64 -0.39
N ILE A 44 0.83 -3.73 -1.15
CA ILE A 44 0.58 -4.77 -2.16
C ILE A 44 0.19 -4.14 -3.49
N GLU A 45 0.36 -4.87 -4.59
CA GLU A 45 0.00 -4.36 -5.92
C GLU A 45 -1.51 -4.41 -6.19
N GLU A 46 -2.20 -5.39 -5.62
CA GLU A 46 -3.61 -5.65 -5.85
C GLU A 46 -4.24 -6.30 -4.61
N ILE A 47 -5.56 -6.15 -4.44
CA ILE A 47 -6.30 -6.86 -3.39
C ILE A 47 -6.88 -8.15 -3.98
N ARG A 48 -6.50 -9.29 -3.41
CA ARG A 48 -7.15 -10.58 -3.71
C ARG A 48 -7.77 -11.16 -2.45
N LEU A 49 -9.08 -11.38 -2.49
CA LEU A 49 -9.83 -11.97 -1.37
C LEU A 49 -9.37 -13.39 -1.01
N ASN A 50 -8.82 -14.14 -1.96
CA ASN A 50 -8.23 -15.46 -1.72
C ASN A 50 -7.08 -15.43 -0.69
N TRP A 51 -6.42 -14.28 -0.49
CA TRP A 51 -5.34 -14.18 0.50
C TRP A 51 -5.86 -14.01 1.92
N LEU A 52 -7.15 -13.72 2.11
CA LEU A 52 -7.72 -13.54 3.44
C LEU A 52 -7.56 -14.85 4.25
N HIS A 53 -7.01 -14.72 5.45
CA HIS A 53 -6.63 -15.81 6.35
C HIS A 53 -5.59 -16.79 5.78
N GLN A 54 -4.94 -16.45 4.66
CA GLN A 54 -3.85 -17.22 4.07
C GLN A 54 -2.53 -16.46 4.19
N PRO A 55 -1.37 -17.16 4.16
CA PRO A 55 -0.07 -16.51 4.14
C PRO A 55 0.08 -15.66 2.88
N LEU A 56 0.43 -14.38 3.05
CA LEU A 56 0.56 -13.48 1.91
C LEU A 56 1.83 -13.83 1.11
N PRO A 57 1.73 -14.21 -0.17
CA PRO A 57 2.88 -14.59 -0.98
C PRO A 57 3.84 -13.42 -1.15
N ALA A 58 5.15 -13.71 -1.16
CA ALA A 58 6.18 -12.69 -1.27
C ALA A 58 6.08 -11.88 -2.58
N SER A 59 5.58 -12.50 -3.66
CA SER A 59 5.34 -11.84 -4.94
C SER A 59 4.27 -10.75 -4.91
N ALA A 60 3.30 -10.86 -3.99
CA ALA A 60 2.26 -9.85 -3.81
C ALA A 60 2.75 -8.64 -3.00
N ARG A 61 3.84 -8.81 -2.24
CA ARG A 61 4.40 -7.77 -1.37
C ARG A 61 5.25 -6.82 -2.18
N LEU A 62 4.98 -5.53 -2.05
CA LEU A 62 5.87 -4.51 -2.55
C LEU A 62 7.02 -4.29 -1.60
N SER A 63 8.21 -4.61 -2.08
CA SER A 63 9.44 -4.27 -1.36
C SER A 63 9.45 -2.75 -1.09
N PRO A 64 9.87 -2.30 0.10
CA PRO A 64 9.91 -0.87 0.46
C PRO A 64 10.66 -0.02 -0.58
N ARG A 65 11.65 -0.62 -1.23
CA ARG A 65 12.45 -0.02 -2.30
C ARG A 65 11.60 0.36 -3.53
N ASN A 66 10.62 -0.46 -3.90
CA ASN A 66 9.71 -0.19 -5.00
C ASN A 66 8.60 0.79 -4.62
N ALA A 67 8.16 0.77 -3.36
CA ALA A 67 7.23 1.77 -2.82
C ALA A 67 7.85 3.18 -2.85
N HIS A 68 9.14 3.29 -2.54
CA HIS A 68 9.88 4.56 -2.62
C HIS A 68 10.21 4.95 -4.07
N ALA A 69 10.62 4.02 -4.93
CA ALA A 69 10.82 4.30 -6.36
C ALA A 69 9.54 4.85 -7.03
N ARG A 70 8.36 4.34 -6.67
CA ARG A 70 7.07 4.89 -7.13
C ARG A 70 6.72 6.27 -6.56
N LEU A 71 7.31 6.66 -5.42
CA LEU A 71 7.18 8.02 -4.88
C LEU A 71 8.06 9.03 -5.61
N HIS A 72 9.23 8.59 -6.09
CA HIS A 72 10.26 9.44 -6.69
C HIS A 72 10.26 9.46 -8.22
N ALA A 73 9.48 8.59 -8.88
CA ALA A 73 9.26 8.68 -10.32
C ALA A 73 8.29 9.84 -10.63
N VAL A 74 8.84 11.05 -10.75
CA VAL A 74 8.21 12.27 -11.29
C VAL A 74 9.02 12.74 -12.48
#